data_AF-A0A9W8N0W7-F1
#
_entry.id   AF-A0A9W8N0W7-F1
#
_cell.length_a   1.000
_cell.length_b   1.000
_cell.length_c   1.000
_cell.angle_alpha   90.00
_cell.angle_beta   90.00
_cell.angle_gamma   90.00
#
_symmetry.space_group_name_H-M   'P 1'
#
loop_
_entity.id
_entity.type
_entity.pdbx_description
1 polymer ?
#
loop_
_entity_poly.entity_id
_entity_poly.type
_entity_poly.pdbx_seq_one_letter_code
_entity_poly.pdbx_strand_id
1 'polypeptide(L)'
;MLQAHGLAKRDPAPLQKSNSAPDMRRARKRKRMVKEESENEQEDPEEVEARREEAELLETSKFEEFGESVTDFKKGDGVFRQSHFMNKFGAFQLYDIGLGSTTSKISANVSYDEAATIPVALNAAYVGFYNTPSYRMGFAPPVTPEARGKYAGMPIVILGGASSQFMGDRNAAIQLAKLSGFSPAIITTSLKHTDFLKSLGATHVVDRNLPTSELAGEIAKATSTPLKTVFDSISLKTQETALELLAPGGLLAVVLPPLVPVDGADGKQVFHVVVTMEMPHNRPLGDMLWHEHLEKFVETGAVKPNRIEILPNGLAGIPDGLKRIDAVDPGAIEGHGGHHLSLQHVVPEK
;
A
#
# COMPACT_ATOMS: atom_id res chain seq x y z
N MET A 1 29.65 56.99 7.27
CA MET A 1 30.34 56.80 8.56
C MET A 1 30.64 55.32 8.72
N LEU A 2 31.94 55.00 8.90
CA LEU A 2 32.56 53.82 9.55
C LEU A 2 32.09 52.40 9.17
N GLN A 3 32.94 51.36 9.11
CA GLN A 3 34.39 51.17 8.96
C GLN A 3 34.55 49.63 8.89
N ALA A 4 35.32 49.11 7.94
CA ALA A 4 35.66 47.70 7.87
C ALA A 4 36.98 47.43 8.60
N HIS A 5 37.05 46.37 9.41
CA HIS A 5 38.29 45.89 10.03
C HIS A 5 38.76 44.60 9.36
N GLY A 6 40.03 44.63 8.93
CA GLY A 6 40.74 43.49 8.36
C GLY A 6 41.33 42.58 9.43
N LEU A 7 41.54 41.32 9.06
CA LEU A 7 42.32 40.36 9.83
C LEU A 7 43.48 39.82 8.99
N ALA A 8 44.61 39.71 9.67
CA ALA A 8 45.95 39.60 9.13
C ALA A 8 46.34 38.19 8.66
N LYS A 9 47.32 38.17 7.76
CA LYS A 9 48.04 37.00 7.23
C LYS A 9 48.77 36.24 8.34
N ARG A 10 48.75 34.91 8.30
CA ARG A 10 49.67 34.02 9.03
C ARG A 10 50.51 33.23 8.02
N ASP A 11 51.83 33.27 8.22
CA ASP A 11 52.81 32.47 7.49
C ASP A 11 52.75 30.98 7.89
N PRO A 12 53.07 30.04 6.98
CA PRO A 12 53.08 28.61 7.27
C PRO A 12 54.40 28.14 7.88
N ALA A 13 54.31 27.27 8.89
CA ALA A 13 55.43 26.56 9.53
C ALA A 13 55.95 25.37 8.67
N PRO A 14 57.19 24.90 8.87
CA PRO A 14 57.88 24.02 7.91
C PRO A 14 57.54 22.53 8.06
N LEU A 15 57.48 21.83 6.92
CA LEU A 15 57.26 20.39 6.76
C LEU A 15 58.44 19.55 7.28
N GLN A 16 58.18 18.67 8.26
CA GLN A 16 59.04 17.53 8.57
C GLN A 16 58.85 16.43 7.51
N LYS A 17 59.96 15.99 6.89
CA LYS A 17 59.98 14.84 5.97
C LYS A 17 59.92 13.53 6.77
N SER A 18 58.84 12.76 6.62
CA SER A 18 58.83 11.33 6.99
C SER A 18 59.08 10.48 5.74
N ASN A 19 60.20 9.76 5.74
CA ASN A 19 60.52 8.73 4.77
C ASN A 19 59.76 7.45 5.14
N SER A 20 58.69 7.13 4.42
CA SER A 20 58.24 5.74 4.25
C SER A 20 57.43 5.62 2.96
N ALA A 21 58.13 5.29 1.87
CA ALA A 21 57.47 4.86 0.64
C ALA A 21 56.66 3.58 0.92
N PRO A 22 55.40 3.48 0.44
CA PRO A 22 54.63 2.26 0.62
C PRO A 22 55.25 1.14 -0.21
N ASP A 23 55.47 -0.01 0.44
CA ASP A 23 56.08 -1.21 -0.15
C ASP A 23 55.19 -1.76 -1.29
N MET A 24 55.44 -1.24 -2.49
CA MET A 24 54.78 -1.59 -3.76
C MET A 24 54.88 -3.08 -4.09
N ARG A 25 55.81 -3.84 -3.49
CA ARG A 25 55.89 -5.30 -3.64
C ARG A 25 54.80 -6.02 -2.85
N ARG A 26 54.44 -5.57 -1.64
CA ARG A 26 53.33 -6.16 -0.86
C ARG A 26 51.96 -5.85 -1.45
N ALA A 27 51.77 -4.65 -2.00
CA ALA A 27 50.51 -4.26 -2.66
C ALA A 27 50.30 -5.02 -3.98
N ARG A 28 51.36 -5.24 -4.78
CA ARG A 28 51.30 -6.07 -5.99
C ARG A 28 51.08 -7.55 -5.68
N LYS A 29 51.68 -8.08 -4.60
CA LYS A 29 51.48 -9.47 -4.17
C LYS A 29 50.05 -9.71 -3.66
N ARG A 30 49.45 -8.77 -2.92
CA ARG A 30 48.03 -8.84 -2.51
C ARG A 30 47.06 -8.68 -3.69
N LYS A 31 47.31 -7.76 -4.62
CA LYS A 31 46.49 -7.66 -5.84
C LYS A 31 46.61 -8.89 -6.74
N ARG A 32 47.75 -9.59 -6.72
CA ARG A 32 47.93 -10.83 -7.47
C ARG A 32 47.29 -12.03 -6.79
N MET A 33 47.33 -12.12 -5.44
CA MET A 33 46.60 -13.15 -4.69
C MET A 33 45.08 -12.97 -4.77
N VAL A 34 44.56 -11.74 -4.71
CA VAL A 34 43.12 -11.48 -4.88
C VAL A 34 42.67 -11.73 -6.33
N LYS A 35 43.55 -11.51 -7.32
CA LYS A 35 43.26 -11.81 -8.72
C LYS A 35 43.37 -13.30 -9.05
N GLU A 36 44.28 -14.03 -8.40
CA GLU A 36 44.41 -15.50 -8.51
C GLU A 36 43.34 -16.24 -7.69
N GLU A 37 42.80 -15.67 -6.60
CA GLU A 37 41.63 -16.20 -5.87
C GLU A 37 40.31 -15.93 -6.59
N SER A 38 40.19 -14.86 -7.38
CA SER A 38 38.99 -14.58 -8.19
C SER A 38 38.94 -15.32 -9.53
N GLU A 39 39.99 -16.04 -9.91
CA GLU A 39 40.10 -16.75 -11.20
C GLU A 39 39.87 -18.27 -11.09
N ASN A 40 39.48 -18.81 -9.92
CA ASN A 40 39.25 -20.24 -9.77
C ASN A 40 38.11 -20.66 -8.81
N GLU A 41 37.11 -19.80 -8.61
CA GLU A 41 35.79 -20.28 -8.23
C GLU A 41 35.01 -20.48 -9.52
N GLN A 42 35.11 -21.69 -10.08
CA GLN A 42 34.04 -22.18 -10.94
C GLN A 42 32.82 -22.28 -10.01
N GLU A 43 32.00 -21.22 -10.01
CA GLU A 43 30.68 -21.28 -9.40
C GLU A 43 29.99 -22.54 -9.92
N ASP A 44 29.43 -23.32 -9.01
CA ASP A 44 28.79 -24.59 -9.34
C ASP A 44 27.77 -24.35 -10.45
N PRO A 45 27.90 -24.99 -11.63
CA PRO A 45 26.95 -24.84 -12.71
C PRO A 45 25.51 -25.09 -12.25
N GLU A 46 25.28 -25.96 -11.27
CA GLU A 46 23.94 -26.18 -10.70
C GLU A 46 23.47 -25.00 -9.83
N GLU A 47 24.33 -24.30 -9.10
CA GLU A 47 23.94 -23.08 -8.37
C GLU A 47 23.72 -21.89 -9.31
N VAL A 48 24.50 -21.78 -10.39
CA VAL A 48 24.32 -20.75 -11.41
C VAL A 48 23.06 -21.00 -12.22
N GLU A 49 22.80 -22.25 -12.61
CA GLU A 49 21.56 -22.68 -13.26
C GLU A 49 20.37 -22.50 -12.31
N ALA A 50 20.49 -22.88 -11.03
CA ALA A 50 19.42 -22.67 -10.04
C ALA A 50 19.16 -21.19 -9.77
N ARG A 51 20.18 -20.32 -9.70
CA ARG A 51 19.99 -18.86 -9.59
C ARG A 51 19.42 -18.27 -10.88
N ARG A 52 19.75 -18.84 -12.03
CA ARG A 52 19.21 -18.42 -13.33
C ARG A 52 17.76 -18.87 -13.47
N GLU A 53 17.42 -20.10 -13.14
CA GLU A 53 16.06 -20.63 -13.05
C GLU A 53 15.27 -19.91 -11.97
N GLU A 54 15.86 -19.56 -10.82
CA GLU A 54 15.23 -18.73 -9.78
C GLU A 54 15.03 -17.29 -10.27
N ALA A 55 15.97 -16.72 -11.03
CA ALA A 55 15.82 -15.42 -11.69
C ALA A 55 14.81 -15.46 -12.85
N GLU A 56 14.66 -16.60 -13.52
CA GLU A 56 13.69 -16.87 -14.59
C GLU A 56 12.29 -17.19 -13.99
N LEU A 57 12.24 -17.77 -12.79
CA LEU A 57 11.03 -17.96 -11.97
C LEU A 57 10.59 -16.65 -11.30
N LEU A 58 11.54 -15.75 -10.96
CA LEU A 58 11.30 -14.36 -10.56
C LEU A 58 10.72 -13.51 -11.71
N GLU A 59 10.56 -14.06 -12.93
CA GLU A 59 9.77 -13.46 -14.02
C GLU A 59 8.25 -13.57 -13.82
N THR A 60 7.78 -13.95 -12.63
CA THR A 60 6.37 -13.78 -12.28
C THR A 60 6.01 -12.28 -12.33
N SER A 61 5.16 -11.92 -13.30
CA SER A 61 4.68 -10.55 -13.63
C SER A 61 5.44 -9.80 -14.74
N LYS A 62 5.98 -10.51 -15.74
CA LYS A 62 6.32 -9.91 -17.04
C LYS A 62 5.24 -10.22 -18.09
N PHE A 63 5.06 -9.33 -19.07
CA PHE A 63 4.19 -9.63 -20.22
C PHE A 63 4.86 -10.63 -21.17
N GLU A 64 4.16 -11.72 -21.46
CA GLU A 64 4.56 -12.70 -22.47
C GLU A 64 3.96 -12.43 -23.86
N GLU A 65 2.67 -12.08 -23.89
CA GLU A 65 1.90 -11.85 -25.12
C GLU A 65 0.95 -10.64 -24.96
N PHE A 66 0.62 -9.99 -26.09
CA PHE A 66 -0.22 -8.80 -26.13
C PHE A 66 -1.45 -9.01 -27.01
N GLY A 67 -2.60 -8.50 -26.56
CA GLY A 67 -3.73 -8.28 -27.45
C GLY A 67 -3.43 -7.11 -28.40
N GLU A 68 -4.00 -7.15 -29.62
CA GLU A 68 -3.71 -6.17 -30.69
C GLU A 68 -3.95 -4.70 -30.29
N SER A 69 -4.77 -4.44 -29.27
CA SER A 69 -5.11 -3.10 -28.77
C SER A 69 -4.22 -2.58 -27.64
N VAL A 70 -3.23 -3.35 -27.18
CA VAL A 70 -2.33 -2.96 -26.09
C VAL A 70 -1.08 -2.29 -26.66
N THR A 71 -0.90 -0.99 -26.39
CA THR A 71 0.23 -0.21 -26.96
C THR A 71 1.17 0.38 -25.91
N ASP A 72 0.75 0.45 -24.64
CA ASP A 72 1.49 1.12 -23.57
C ASP A 72 2.58 0.25 -22.91
N PHE A 73 2.65 -1.03 -23.28
CA PHE A 73 3.55 -2.02 -22.70
C PHE A 73 4.41 -2.69 -23.77
N LYS A 74 5.62 -3.11 -23.39
CA LYS A 74 6.51 -3.90 -24.24
C LYS A 74 6.87 -5.22 -23.57
N LYS A 75 7.24 -6.21 -24.38
CA LYS A 75 7.65 -7.53 -23.87
C LYS A 75 8.77 -7.35 -22.85
N GLY A 76 8.64 -8.02 -21.70
CA GLY A 76 9.60 -7.94 -20.60
C GLY A 76 9.42 -6.77 -19.64
N ASP A 77 8.45 -5.88 -19.84
CA ASP A 77 8.08 -4.90 -18.80
C ASP A 77 7.59 -5.65 -17.55
N GLY A 78 8.15 -5.30 -16.38
CA GLY A 78 7.62 -5.74 -15.09
C GLY A 78 6.34 -4.99 -14.77
N VAL A 79 5.27 -5.71 -14.45
CA VAL A 79 3.95 -5.13 -14.20
C VAL A 79 3.28 -5.71 -12.97
N PHE A 80 2.30 -4.99 -12.46
CA PHE A 80 1.41 -5.47 -11.41
C PHE A 80 -0.03 -5.04 -11.74
N ARG A 81 -1.01 -5.79 -11.25
CA ARG A 81 -2.40 -5.63 -11.69
C ARG A 81 -3.43 -6.01 -10.64
N GLN A 82 -4.64 -5.47 -10.79
CA GLN A 82 -5.80 -5.93 -10.03
C GLN A 82 -6.37 -7.22 -10.63
N SER A 83 -6.27 -8.32 -9.89
CA SER A 83 -6.81 -9.61 -10.32
C SER A 83 -8.33 -9.73 -10.20
N HIS A 84 -8.90 -10.72 -10.91
CA HIS A 84 -10.34 -10.99 -10.95
C HIS A 84 -10.62 -12.43 -10.46
N PHE A 85 -11.79 -12.66 -9.89
CA PHE A 85 -12.19 -13.97 -9.34
C PHE A 85 -12.46 -15.08 -10.37
N MET A 86 -12.30 -14.80 -11.65
CA MET A 86 -12.51 -15.81 -12.71
C MET A 86 -11.19 -16.52 -12.95
N ASN A 87 -11.19 -17.86 -13.07
CA ASN A 87 -9.97 -18.68 -13.11
C ASN A 87 -8.88 -18.15 -14.07
N LYS A 88 -9.23 -17.77 -15.32
CA LYS A 88 -8.26 -17.26 -16.30
C LYS A 88 -7.67 -15.89 -15.99
N PHE A 89 -8.19 -15.19 -14.98
CA PHE A 89 -7.82 -13.83 -14.57
C PHE A 89 -7.42 -13.77 -13.08
N GLY A 90 -7.20 -14.92 -12.43
CA GLY A 90 -6.84 -15.00 -11.00
C GLY A 90 -5.34 -14.89 -10.76
N ALA A 91 -4.92 -14.41 -9.58
CA ALA A 91 -3.50 -14.18 -9.27
C ALA A 91 -2.70 -15.43 -8.88
N PHE A 92 -3.37 -16.51 -8.44
CA PHE A 92 -2.73 -17.68 -7.83
C PHE A 92 -2.34 -18.75 -8.87
N GLN A 93 -1.59 -18.32 -9.87
CA GLN A 93 -1.13 -19.16 -10.98
C GLN A 93 0.11 -18.52 -11.64
N LEU A 94 0.82 -19.31 -12.45
CA LEU A 94 2.03 -18.83 -13.14
C LEU A 94 1.71 -17.85 -14.26
N TYR A 95 0.60 -18.06 -14.96
CA TYR A 95 0.15 -17.22 -16.07
C TYR A 95 -1.31 -16.85 -15.89
N ASP A 96 -1.62 -15.56 -15.93
CA ASP A 96 -2.98 -15.06 -15.97
C ASP A 96 -3.18 -14.11 -17.15
N ILE A 97 -4.45 -13.81 -17.44
CA ILE A 97 -4.78 -12.74 -18.37
C ILE A 97 -4.95 -11.46 -17.56
N GLY A 98 -4.15 -10.43 -17.89
CA GLY A 98 -4.33 -9.08 -17.38
C GLY A 98 -5.22 -8.25 -18.30
N LEU A 99 -6.07 -7.41 -17.71
CA LEU A 99 -6.71 -6.32 -18.46
C LEU A 99 -5.78 -5.10 -18.42
N GLY A 100 -5.53 -4.50 -19.59
CA GLY A 100 -4.75 -3.26 -19.65
C GLY A 100 -5.31 -2.18 -18.71
N SER A 101 -6.63 -2.06 -18.61
CA SER A 101 -7.36 -1.12 -17.73
C SER A 101 -7.08 -1.26 -16.23
N THR A 102 -6.45 -2.35 -15.81
CA THR A 102 -6.15 -2.61 -14.41
C THR A 102 -4.72 -3.09 -14.20
N THR A 103 -3.82 -2.72 -15.11
CA THR A 103 -2.41 -3.09 -15.09
C THR A 103 -1.55 -1.83 -15.13
N SER A 104 -0.48 -1.81 -14.34
CA SER A 104 0.49 -0.71 -14.30
C SER A 104 1.91 -1.26 -14.23
N LYS A 105 2.89 -0.44 -14.62
CA LYS A 105 4.30 -0.83 -14.62
C LYS A 105 4.88 -0.77 -13.22
N ILE A 106 5.76 -1.72 -12.92
CA ILE A 106 6.56 -1.70 -11.70
C ILE A 106 7.73 -0.73 -11.93
N SER A 107 7.78 0.31 -11.11
CA SER A 107 8.91 1.25 -11.11
C SER A 107 10.18 0.58 -10.60
N ALA A 108 11.35 1.00 -11.10
CA ALA A 108 12.64 0.37 -10.80
C ALA A 108 13.04 0.36 -9.31
N ASN A 109 12.37 1.17 -8.47
CA ASN A 109 12.61 1.29 -7.04
C ASN A 109 11.67 0.42 -6.18
N VAL A 110 10.85 -0.45 -6.79
CA VAL A 110 9.89 -1.31 -6.10
C VAL A 110 10.04 -2.75 -6.59
N SER A 111 10.09 -3.71 -5.66
CA SER A 111 10.17 -5.14 -6.03
C SER A 111 8.82 -5.69 -6.49
N TYR A 112 8.83 -6.86 -7.15
CA TYR A 112 7.61 -7.58 -7.52
C TYR A 112 6.75 -7.92 -6.29
N ASP A 113 7.37 -8.40 -5.21
CA ASP A 113 6.68 -8.72 -3.96
C ASP A 113 6.02 -7.50 -3.34
N GLU A 114 6.71 -6.36 -3.36
CA GLU A 114 6.18 -5.09 -2.87
C GLU A 114 5.00 -4.61 -3.73
N ALA A 115 5.16 -4.62 -5.06
CA ALA A 115 4.12 -4.21 -6.00
C ALA A 115 2.85 -5.05 -5.88
N ALA A 116 2.98 -6.36 -5.61
CA ALA A 116 1.86 -7.28 -5.40
C ALA A 116 0.96 -6.89 -4.21
N THR A 117 1.46 -6.08 -3.26
CA THR A 117 0.67 -5.65 -2.10
C THR A 117 -0.25 -4.46 -2.34
N ILE A 118 -0.15 -3.82 -3.50
CA ILE A 118 -0.82 -2.54 -3.80
C ILE A 118 -2.26 -2.70 -4.30
N PRO A 119 -2.58 -3.59 -5.28
CA PRO A 119 -3.78 -3.48 -6.10
C PRO A 119 -5.11 -3.40 -5.32
N VAL A 120 -5.44 -4.43 -4.55
CA VAL A 120 -6.78 -4.55 -3.94
C VAL A 120 -7.03 -3.48 -2.89
N ALA A 121 -6.03 -3.21 -2.06
CA ALA A 121 -6.12 -2.26 -0.98
C ALA A 121 -6.18 -0.81 -1.46
N LEU A 122 -5.35 -0.48 -2.46
CA LEU A 122 -5.39 0.83 -3.07
C LEU A 122 -6.71 1.06 -3.79
N ASN A 123 -7.21 0.07 -4.54
CA ASN A 123 -8.50 0.18 -5.23
C ASN A 123 -9.65 0.39 -4.23
N ALA A 124 -9.66 -0.31 -3.09
CA ALA A 124 -10.68 -0.14 -2.06
C ALA A 124 -10.72 1.31 -1.53
N ALA A 125 -9.58 1.83 -1.10
CA ALA A 125 -9.50 3.19 -0.59
C ALA A 125 -9.78 4.24 -1.69
N TYR A 126 -9.23 4.06 -2.90
CA TYR A 126 -9.36 5.00 -4.00
C TYR A 126 -10.80 5.09 -4.51
N VAL A 127 -11.46 3.95 -4.73
CA VAL A 127 -12.88 3.90 -5.09
C VAL A 127 -13.73 4.51 -3.98
N GLY A 128 -13.50 4.12 -2.72
CA GLY A 128 -14.25 4.62 -1.57
C GLY A 128 -14.19 6.14 -1.42
N PHE A 129 -13.03 6.75 -1.65
CA PHE A 129 -12.87 8.20 -1.52
C PHE A 129 -13.38 8.97 -2.73
N TYR A 130 -13.06 8.51 -3.94
CA TYR A 130 -13.07 9.38 -5.12
C TYR A 130 -14.12 9.04 -6.18
N ASN A 131 -14.82 7.91 -6.08
CA ASN A 131 -15.95 7.69 -6.98
C ASN A 131 -17.07 8.70 -6.69
N THR A 132 -17.91 8.97 -7.68
CA THR A 132 -18.89 10.06 -7.66
C THR A 132 -19.86 9.93 -6.48
N PRO A 133 -20.48 11.03 -6.00
CA PRO A 133 -21.38 11.02 -4.84
C PRO A 133 -22.56 10.02 -4.93
N SER A 134 -22.94 9.61 -6.14
CA SER A 134 -23.98 8.60 -6.35
C SER A 134 -23.52 7.17 -6.02
N TYR A 135 -22.21 6.95 -6.01
CA TYR A 135 -21.61 5.65 -5.76
C TYR A 135 -20.80 5.64 -4.46
N ARG A 136 -20.04 6.69 -4.15
CA ARG A 136 -19.09 6.75 -3.01
C ARG A 136 -18.98 8.19 -2.47
N MET A 137 -17.89 8.51 -1.75
CA MET A 137 -17.75 9.78 -1.03
C MET A 137 -17.61 11.03 -1.92
N GLY A 138 -17.24 10.89 -3.19
CA GLY A 138 -17.21 12.01 -4.14
C GLY A 138 -16.11 13.03 -3.91
N PHE A 139 -15.01 12.66 -3.24
CA PHE A 139 -13.86 13.55 -3.12
C PHE A 139 -13.10 13.68 -4.45
N ALA A 140 -12.32 14.74 -4.59
CA ALA A 140 -11.45 14.96 -5.74
C ALA A 140 -10.21 14.06 -5.62
N PRO A 141 -9.93 13.21 -6.61
CA PRO A 141 -8.73 12.40 -6.62
C PRO A 141 -7.46 13.28 -6.65
N PRO A 142 -6.40 12.96 -5.89
CA PRO A 142 -5.20 13.78 -5.72
C PRO A 142 -4.22 13.67 -6.90
N VAL A 143 -4.77 13.66 -8.12
CA VAL A 143 -4.02 13.49 -9.38
C VAL A 143 -3.54 14.83 -9.95
N THR A 144 -4.19 15.94 -9.61
CA THR A 144 -3.75 17.29 -9.99
C THR A 144 -3.19 18.08 -8.80
N PRO A 145 -2.35 19.11 -9.03
CA PRO A 145 -1.86 19.98 -7.96
C PRO A 145 -2.98 20.64 -7.15
N GLU A 146 -4.10 21.01 -7.79
CA GLU A 146 -5.24 21.69 -7.14
C GLU A 146 -6.07 20.75 -6.26
N ALA A 147 -6.10 19.45 -6.61
CA ALA A 147 -6.80 18.44 -5.82
C ALA A 147 -5.98 17.97 -4.61
N ARG A 148 -4.65 18.08 -4.68
CA ARG A 148 -3.76 17.77 -3.56
C ARG A 148 -3.92 18.79 -2.44
N GLY A 149 -4.05 18.31 -1.21
CA GLY A 149 -4.23 19.20 -0.06
C GLY A 149 -5.64 19.82 0.07
N LYS A 150 -6.56 19.55 -0.86
CA LYS A 150 -7.88 20.20 -0.95
C LYS A 150 -8.73 20.08 0.33
N TYR A 151 -8.50 19.04 1.12
CA TYR A 151 -9.28 18.71 2.31
C TYR A 151 -8.59 19.13 3.63
N ALA A 152 -7.67 20.10 3.57
CA ALA A 152 -7.01 20.67 4.74
C ALA A 152 -8.01 21.15 5.80
N GLY A 153 -7.79 20.75 7.05
CA GLY A 153 -8.66 21.08 8.19
C GLY A 153 -9.92 20.22 8.30
N MET A 154 -10.17 19.31 7.35
CA MET A 154 -11.24 18.32 7.46
C MET A 154 -10.71 17.06 8.16
N PRO A 155 -11.27 16.68 9.32
CA PRO A 155 -10.88 15.45 10.00
C PRO A 155 -11.39 14.23 9.23
N ILE A 156 -10.58 13.16 9.24
CA ILE A 156 -10.99 11.83 8.78
C ILE A 156 -10.63 10.80 9.85
N VAL A 157 -11.55 9.87 10.10
CA VAL A 157 -11.28 8.68 10.91
C VAL A 157 -11.17 7.47 10.00
N ILE A 158 -10.12 6.68 10.19
CA ILE A 158 -9.93 5.40 9.50
C ILE A 158 -9.94 4.30 10.55
N LEU A 159 -10.99 3.47 10.56
CA LEU A 159 -11.10 2.35 11.48
C LEU A 159 -10.31 1.17 10.93
N GLY A 160 -9.34 0.67 11.72
CA GLY A 160 -8.27 -0.20 11.24
C GLY A 160 -8.23 -1.59 11.88
N GLY A 161 -8.27 -2.63 11.05
CA GLY A 161 -8.16 -4.04 11.47
C GLY A 161 -6.71 -4.54 11.64
N ALA A 162 -6.56 -5.74 12.21
CA ALA A 162 -5.27 -6.39 12.44
C ALA A 162 -4.88 -7.41 11.36
N SER A 163 -5.83 -7.87 10.52
CA SER A 163 -5.52 -8.79 9.42
C SER A 163 -4.72 -8.08 8.33
N SER A 164 -3.96 -8.82 7.53
CA SER A 164 -3.15 -8.26 6.44
C SER A 164 -3.99 -7.47 5.44
N GLN A 165 -5.18 -7.96 5.10
CA GLN A 165 -6.12 -7.28 4.21
C GLN A 165 -6.55 -5.93 4.79
N PHE A 166 -7.07 -5.90 6.01
CA PHE A 166 -7.51 -4.67 6.66
C PHE A 166 -6.35 -3.70 6.92
N MET A 167 -5.15 -4.23 7.17
CA MET A 167 -3.93 -3.44 7.27
C MET A 167 -3.59 -2.78 5.93
N GLY A 168 -3.71 -3.51 4.82
CA GLY A 168 -3.49 -2.98 3.47
C GLY A 168 -4.42 -1.82 3.17
N ASP A 169 -5.74 -2.04 3.32
CA ASP A 169 -6.78 -1.05 3.05
C ASP A 169 -6.56 0.23 3.89
N ARG A 170 -6.28 0.04 5.19
CA ARG A 170 -5.98 1.15 6.11
C ARG A 170 -4.74 1.92 5.68
N ASN A 171 -3.65 1.23 5.34
CA ASN A 171 -2.40 1.88 4.94
C ASN A 171 -2.59 2.67 3.64
N ALA A 172 -3.34 2.15 2.68
CA ALA A 172 -3.69 2.86 1.45
C ALA A 172 -4.56 4.09 1.74
N ALA A 173 -5.60 3.93 2.57
CA ALA A 173 -6.49 5.03 2.95
C ALA A 173 -5.75 6.17 3.68
N ILE A 174 -4.78 5.86 4.55
CA ILE A 174 -3.94 6.86 5.23
C ILE A 174 -3.13 7.68 4.22
N GLN A 175 -2.50 7.01 3.25
CA GLN A 175 -1.65 7.67 2.27
C GLN A 175 -2.47 8.56 1.34
N LEU A 176 -3.64 8.07 0.88
CA LEU A 176 -4.58 8.86 0.09
C LEU A 176 -5.15 10.04 0.89
N ALA A 177 -5.50 9.84 2.15
CA ALA A 177 -5.98 10.91 3.03
C ALA A 177 -4.93 12.02 3.18
N LYS A 178 -3.66 11.65 3.37
CA LYS A 178 -2.53 12.60 3.41
C LYS A 178 -2.37 13.35 2.08
N LEU A 179 -2.41 12.66 0.94
CA LEU A 179 -2.30 13.29 -0.38
C LEU A 179 -3.44 14.27 -0.65
N SER A 180 -4.65 13.91 -0.23
CA SER A 180 -5.85 14.75 -0.30
C SER A 180 -5.84 15.88 0.73
N GLY A 181 -4.95 15.87 1.72
CA GLY A 181 -4.79 16.92 2.72
C GLY A 181 -5.66 16.80 3.96
N PHE A 182 -6.36 15.68 4.17
CA PHE A 182 -7.19 15.50 5.37
C PHE A 182 -6.35 15.67 6.63
N SER A 183 -6.83 16.49 7.56
CA SER A 183 -6.15 16.73 8.83
C SER A 183 -7.14 17.22 9.89
N PRO A 184 -7.18 16.58 11.07
CA PRO A 184 -6.39 15.41 11.45
C PRO A 184 -6.82 14.11 10.75
N ALA A 185 -5.87 13.23 10.45
CA ALA A 185 -6.10 11.85 10.06
C ALA A 185 -5.95 10.94 11.30
N ILE A 186 -7.07 10.46 11.83
CA ILE A 186 -7.16 9.73 13.09
C ILE A 186 -7.38 8.25 12.79
N ILE A 187 -6.49 7.39 13.26
CA ILE A 187 -6.50 5.96 12.93
C ILE A 187 -6.77 5.14 14.17
N THR A 188 -7.76 4.25 14.15
CA THR A 188 -7.94 3.28 15.24
C THR A 188 -7.20 2.00 14.91
N THR A 189 -6.26 1.60 15.76
CA THR A 189 -5.52 0.33 15.63
C THR A 189 -4.80 -0.01 16.94
N SER A 190 -3.96 -1.04 16.94
CA SER A 190 -3.03 -1.28 18.04
C SER A 190 -1.93 -0.20 18.07
N LEU A 191 -1.69 0.39 19.25
CA LEU A 191 -0.70 1.45 19.45
C LEU A 191 0.73 1.04 19.09
N LYS A 192 1.04 -0.27 19.02
CA LYS A 192 2.34 -0.78 18.56
C LYS A 192 2.69 -0.38 17.11
N HIS A 193 1.70 0.03 16.32
CA HIS A 193 1.88 0.45 14.93
C HIS A 193 2.00 1.98 14.77
N THR A 194 1.99 2.75 15.87
CA THR A 194 1.88 4.22 15.83
C THR A 194 2.93 4.88 14.93
N ASP A 195 4.20 4.57 15.13
CA ASP A 195 5.29 5.22 14.39
C ASP A 195 5.23 4.92 12.90
N PHE A 196 4.88 3.67 12.56
CA PHE A 196 4.70 3.27 11.17
C PHE A 196 3.54 4.03 10.51
N LEU A 197 2.38 4.10 11.17
CA LEU A 197 1.21 4.78 10.60
C LEU A 197 1.41 6.29 10.51
N LYS A 198 2.13 6.90 11.46
CA LYS A 198 2.55 8.30 11.36
C LYS A 198 3.47 8.54 10.16
N SER A 199 4.38 7.60 9.87
CA SER A 199 5.24 7.69 8.68
C SER A 199 4.44 7.65 7.36
N LEU A 200 3.25 7.02 7.36
CA LEU A 200 2.35 6.98 6.22
C LEU A 200 1.46 8.24 6.10
N GLY A 201 1.18 8.92 7.21
CA GLY A 201 0.37 10.14 7.21
C GLY A 201 -0.65 10.28 8.34
N ALA A 202 -0.77 9.30 9.24
CA ALA A 202 -1.61 9.43 10.41
C ALA A 202 -1.13 10.61 11.27
N THR A 203 -2.06 11.45 11.73
CA THR A 203 -1.75 12.49 12.71
C THR A 203 -1.94 11.97 14.14
N HIS A 204 -2.97 11.14 14.34
CA HIS A 204 -3.29 10.52 15.62
C HIS A 204 -3.53 9.02 15.43
N VAL A 205 -3.10 8.24 16.41
CA VAL A 205 -3.37 6.80 16.49
C VAL A 205 -4.01 6.54 17.84
N VAL A 206 -5.20 5.95 17.81
CA VAL A 206 -6.03 5.67 18.99
C VAL A 206 -6.18 4.16 19.13
N ASP A 207 -6.19 3.67 20.37
CA ASP A 207 -6.35 2.24 20.61
C ASP A 207 -7.74 1.78 20.17
N ARG A 208 -7.78 0.80 19.26
CA ARG A 208 -9.01 0.19 18.73
C ARG A 208 -9.83 -0.56 19.79
N ASN A 209 -9.25 -0.89 20.94
CA ASN A 209 -9.94 -1.61 22.00
C ASN A 209 -10.75 -0.70 22.93
N LEU A 210 -10.67 0.63 22.75
CA LEU A 210 -11.47 1.56 23.52
C LEU A 210 -12.97 1.40 23.19
N PRO A 211 -13.86 1.51 24.19
CA PRO A 211 -15.28 1.67 23.94
C PRO A 211 -15.56 2.89 23.05
N THR A 212 -16.65 2.85 22.26
CA THR A 212 -16.99 3.95 21.34
C THR A 212 -17.07 5.32 22.03
N SER A 213 -17.59 5.38 23.25
CA SER A 213 -17.69 6.62 24.05
C SER A 213 -16.32 7.22 24.37
N GLU A 214 -15.34 6.39 24.71
CA GLU A 214 -13.96 6.82 24.98
C GLU A 214 -13.24 7.19 23.69
N LEU A 215 -13.46 6.44 22.60
CA LEU A 215 -12.96 6.75 21.27
C LEU A 215 -13.44 8.12 20.77
N ALA A 216 -14.71 8.45 20.98
CA ALA A 216 -15.26 9.77 20.67
C ALA A 216 -14.54 10.88 21.46
N GLY A 217 -14.23 10.62 22.73
CA GLY A 217 -13.44 11.52 23.58
C GLY A 217 -12.01 11.74 23.04
N GLU A 218 -11.32 10.68 22.61
CA GLU A 218 -9.99 10.81 22.00
C GLU A 218 -10.03 11.58 20.67
N ILE A 219 -11.05 11.35 19.83
CA ILE A 219 -11.24 12.11 18.59
C ILE A 219 -11.48 13.59 18.89
N ALA A 220 -12.28 13.91 19.91
CA ALA A 220 -12.56 15.29 20.32
C ALA A 220 -11.32 16.04 20.84
N LYS A 221 -10.31 15.33 21.35
CA LYS A 221 -9.00 15.92 21.71
C LYS A 221 -8.20 16.32 20.48
N ALA A 222 -8.37 15.61 19.36
CA ALA A 222 -7.64 15.85 18.12
C ALA A 222 -8.30 16.93 17.23
N THR A 223 -9.61 17.11 17.33
CA THR A 223 -10.37 18.07 16.51
C THR A 223 -11.66 18.52 17.20
N SER A 224 -11.99 19.80 17.04
CA SER A 224 -13.32 20.35 17.34
C SER A 224 -14.23 20.45 16.10
N THR A 225 -13.69 20.22 14.91
CA THR A 225 -14.45 20.16 13.65
C THR A 225 -15.35 18.92 13.65
N PRO A 226 -16.64 19.04 13.27
CA PRO A 226 -17.54 17.90 13.15
C PRO A 226 -16.97 16.81 12.24
N LEU A 227 -16.98 15.56 12.70
CA LEU A 227 -16.48 14.43 11.93
C LEU A 227 -17.48 14.07 10.82
N LYS A 228 -17.09 14.31 9.56
CA LYS A 228 -17.93 14.09 8.38
C LYS A 228 -17.47 12.94 7.49
N THR A 229 -16.35 12.30 7.82
CA THR A 229 -15.72 11.30 6.96
C THR A 229 -15.14 10.17 7.80
N VAL A 230 -15.65 8.96 7.59
CA VAL A 230 -15.13 7.74 8.20
C VAL A 230 -14.91 6.68 7.13
N PHE A 231 -13.72 6.09 7.11
CA PHE A 231 -13.41 4.91 6.31
C PHE A 231 -13.27 3.71 7.25
N ASP A 232 -14.17 2.76 7.16
CA ASP A 232 -14.13 1.54 7.95
C ASP A 232 -13.50 0.40 7.15
N SER A 233 -12.21 0.15 7.39
CA SER A 233 -11.49 -0.97 6.76
C SER A 233 -11.82 -2.32 7.38
N ILE A 234 -12.62 -2.40 8.46
CA ILE A 234 -13.00 -3.67 9.10
C ILE A 234 -14.41 -4.06 8.65
N SER A 235 -15.35 -3.11 8.71
CA SER A 235 -16.73 -3.27 8.24
C SER A 235 -17.51 -4.42 8.89
N LEU A 236 -17.24 -4.69 10.16
CA LEU A 236 -18.02 -5.63 10.98
C LEU A 236 -18.80 -4.83 12.02
N LYS A 237 -18.68 -5.15 13.32
CA LYS A 237 -19.28 -4.36 14.41
C LYS A 237 -18.80 -2.90 14.42
N THR A 238 -17.66 -2.60 13.79
CA THR A 238 -17.11 -1.25 13.64
C THR A 238 -17.98 -0.29 12.84
N GLN A 239 -18.94 -0.80 12.05
CA GLN A 239 -19.88 0.06 11.32
C GLN A 239 -20.77 0.86 12.28
N GLU A 240 -21.16 0.26 13.41
CA GLU A 240 -21.95 0.94 14.47
C GLU A 240 -21.12 2.07 15.10
N THR A 241 -19.89 1.75 15.51
CA THR A 241 -18.92 2.75 15.99
C THR A 241 -18.73 3.88 14.98
N ALA A 242 -18.58 3.57 13.69
CA ALA A 242 -18.42 4.56 12.64
C ALA A 242 -19.63 5.51 12.54
N LEU A 243 -20.85 4.97 12.60
CA LEU A 243 -22.08 5.76 12.57
C LEU A 243 -22.25 6.63 13.81
N GLU A 244 -21.89 6.13 14.98
CA GLU A 244 -21.93 6.90 16.24
C GLU A 244 -20.96 8.08 16.21
N LEU A 245 -19.76 7.88 15.66
CA LEU A 245 -18.75 8.94 15.53
C LEU A 245 -19.11 10.02 14.50
N LEU A 246 -19.87 9.66 13.46
CA LEU A 246 -20.24 10.59 12.39
C LEU A 246 -21.23 11.67 12.87
N ALA A 247 -20.92 12.93 12.57
CA ALA A 247 -21.80 14.07 12.82
C ALA A 247 -22.79 14.26 11.65
N PRO A 248 -24.11 14.53 11.91
CA PRO A 248 -25.24 14.56 10.96
C PRO A 248 -24.92 14.23 9.50
N GLY A 249 -25.27 14.94 8.43
CA GLY A 249 -24.97 14.48 7.05
C GLY A 249 -23.48 14.22 6.73
N GLY A 250 -22.95 13.06 7.09
CA GLY A 250 -21.57 12.63 6.98
C GLY A 250 -21.50 11.28 6.29
N LEU A 251 -20.30 10.93 5.83
CA LEU A 251 -20.07 9.85 4.87
C LEU A 251 -19.27 8.73 5.54
N LEU A 252 -19.81 7.51 5.48
CA LEU A 252 -19.16 6.28 5.87
C LEU A 252 -18.87 5.44 4.63
N ALA A 253 -17.62 5.01 4.43
CA ALA A 253 -17.27 4.00 3.45
C ALA A 253 -16.91 2.70 4.17
N VAL A 254 -17.52 1.59 3.77
CA VAL A 254 -17.30 0.24 4.31
C VAL A 254 -16.80 -0.69 3.20
N VAL A 255 -15.82 -1.54 3.51
CA VAL A 255 -15.22 -2.51 2.58
C VAL A 255 -15.90 -3.88 2.59
N LEU A 256 -16.85 -4.11 3.50
CA LEU A 256 -17.75 -5.28 3.52
C LEU A 256 -19.21 -4.83 3.42
N PRO A 257 -20.16 -5.75 3.13
CA PRO A 257 -21.58 -5.40 3.06
C PRO A 257 -22.07 -4.68 4.31
N PRO A 258 -22.93 -3.65 4.16
CA PRO A 258 -23.40 -2.86 5.28
C PRO A 258 -24.27 -3.72 6.21
N LEU A 259 -23.94 -3.68 7.51
CA LEU A 259 -24.72 -4.31 8.59
C LEU A 259 -25.60 -3.28 9.32
N VAL A 260 -25.45 -2.00 8.96
CA VAL A 260 -26.18 -0.86 9.51
C VAL A 260 -27.04 -0.19 8.42
N PRO A 261 -28.02 0.66 8.78
CA PRO A 261 -28.85 1.36 7.79
C PRO A 261 -28.01 2.19 6.81
N VAL A 262 -28.30 2.04 5.52
CA VAL A 262 -27.57 2.72 4.43
C VAL A 262 -27.89 4.21 4.37
N ASP A 263 -29.12 4.57 4.72
CA ASP A 263 -29.62 5.94 4.83
C ASP A 263 -30.05 6.21 6.27
N GLY A 264 -29.24 6.99 7.00
CA GLY A 264 -29.50 7.34 8.39
C GLY A 264 -30.50 8.49 8.54
N ALA A 265 -31.22 8.53 9.67
CA ALA A 265 -32.23 9.56 9.97
C ALA A 265 -31.71 11.02 9.92
N ASP A 266 -30.41 11.23 10.12
CA ASP A 266 -29.77 12.56 10.12
C ASP A 266 -29.04 12.90 8.79
N GLY A 267 -29.37 12.18 7.71
CA GLY A 267 -28.74 12.37 6.40
C GLY A 267 -27.33 11.76 6.27
N LYS A 268 -26.95 10.89 7.21
CA LYS A 268 -25.73 10.07 7.12
C LYS A 268 -25.86 9.09 5.95
N GLN A 269 -24.78 8.91 5.20
CA GLN A 269 -24.73 8.00 4.05
C GLN A 269 -23.67 6.93 4.27
N VAL A 270 -24.04 5.67 3.99
CA VAL A 270 -23.13 4.53 4.05
C VAL A 270 -22.88 3.98 2.65
N PHE A 271 -21.63 3.93 2.24
CA PHE A 271 -21.21 3.44 0.93
C PHE A 271 -20.49 2.12 1.04
N HIS A 272 -21.04 1.08 0.42
CA HIS A 272 -20.36 -0.19 0.26
C HIS A 272 -19.35 -0.13 -0.90
N VAL A 273 -18.07 -0.28 -0.57
CA VAL A 273 -16.97 -0.25 -1.52
C VAL A 273 -16.85 -1.59 -2.22
N VAL A 274 -17.24 -1.63 -3.49
CA VAL A 274 -17.01 -2.76 -4.39
C VAL A 274 -15.93 -2.40 -5.41
N VAL A 275 -14.84 -3.18 -5.42
CA VAL A 275 -13.59 -2.93 -6.17
C VAL A 275 -13.50 -3.61 -7.54
N THR A 276 -14.63 -4.07 -8.10
CA THR A 276 -14.69 -4.55 -9.49
C THR A 276 -14.49 -3.37 -10.44
N MET A 277 -13.27 -3.17 -10.93
CA MET A 277 -12.89 -1.99 -11.70
C MET A 277 -13.54 -1.95 -13.08
N GLU A 278 -14.02 -3.09 -13.58
CA GLU A 278 -14.71 -3.23 -14.86
C GLU A 278 -16.17 -2.74 -14.80
N MET A 279 -16.71 -2.45 -13.62
CA MET A 279 -18.05 -1.88 -13.51
C MET A 279 -18.09 -0.49 -14.17
N PRO A 280 -19.15 -0.14 -14.93
CA PRO A 280 -19.19 1.12 -15.68
C PRO A 280 -18.91 2.38 -14.83
N HIS A 281 -19.34 2.38 -13.57
CA HIS A 281 -19.13 3.50 -12.65
C HIS A 281 -17.72 3.53 -12.02
N ASN A 282 -16.96 2.43 -12.07
CA ASN A 282 -15.57 2.39 -11.59
C ASN A 282 -14.57 2.63 -12.73
N ARG A 283 -14.90 2.29 -13.98
CA ARG A 283 -13.97 2.36 -15.12
C ARG A 283 -13.25 3.70 -15.27
N PRO A 284 -13.93 4.88 -15.29
CA PRO A 284 -13.23 6.15 -15.47
C PRO A 284 -12.21 6.43 -14.34
N LEU A 285 -12.53 5.98 -13.13
CA LEU A 285 -11.65 6.11 -11.98
C LEU A 285 -10.47 5.12 -12.05
N GLY A 286 -10.73 3.92 -12.57
CA GLY A 286 -9.72 2.91 -12.86
C GLY A 286 -8.72 3.38 -13.90
N ASP A 287 -9.18 3.91 -15.03
CA ASP A 287 -8.31 4.41 -16.08
C ASP A 287 -7.42 5.55 -15.57
N MET A 288 -8.02 6.52 -14.86
CA MET A 288 -7.27 7.62 -14.22
C MET A 288 -6.21 7.11 -13.24
N LEU A 289 -6.53 6.11 -12.41
CA LEU A 289 -5.57 5.57 -11.46
C LEU A 289 -4.49 4.75 -12.17
N TRP A 290 -4.89 3.64 -12.80
CA TRP A 290 -4.01 2.58 -13.28
C TRP A 290 -3.14 2.99 -14.47
N HIS A 291 -3.74 3.68 -15.45
CA HIS A 291 -3.02 4.08 -16.66
C HIS A 291 -2.25 5.37 -16.48
N GLU A 292 -2.86 6.38 -15.86
CA GLU A 292 -2.30 7.72 -15.91
C GLU A 292 -1.38 8.05 -14.72
N HIS A 293 -1.63 7.47 -13.53
CA HIS A 293 -1.02 7.99 -12.29
C HIS A 293 -0.33 6.95 -11.40
N LEU A 294 -0.70 5.67 -11.47
CA LEU A 294 -0.30 4.68 -10.47
C LEU A 294 1.22 4.43 -10.46
N GLU A 295 1.82 4.21 -11.63
CA GLU A 295 3.27 4.07 -11.76
C GLU A 295 4.00 5.25 -11.08
N LYS A 296 3.62 6.48 -11.41
CA LYS A 296 4.22 7.69 -10.83
C LYS A 296 3.95 7.84 -9.34
N PHE A 297 2.78 7.42 -8.85
CA PHE A 297 2.47 7.45 -7.42
C PHE A 297 3.38 6.51 -6.64
N VAL A 298 3.66 5.35 -7.20
CA VAL A 298 4.57 4.35 -6.62
C VAL A 298 6.02 4.82 -6.73
N GLU A 299 6.45 5.27 -7.91
CA GLU A 299 7.80 5.77 -8.18
C GLU A 299 8.19 6.90 -7.20
N THR A 300 7.30 7.88 -7.00
CA THR A 300 7.54 9.04 -6.14
C THR A 300 7.35 8.75 -4.65
N GLY A 301 6.88 7.55 -4.29
CA GLY A 301 6.55 7.17 -2.91
C GLY A 301 5.33 7.90 -2.34
N ALA A 302 4.48 8.49 -3.21
CA ALA A 302 3.18 9.03 -2.83
C ALA A 302 2.22 7.91 -2.40
N VAL A 303 2.34 6.74 -3.02
CA VAL A 303 1.76 5.47 -2.55
C VAL A 303 2.91 4.50 -2.34
N LYS A 304 3.06 4.03 -1.10
CA LYS A 304 4.06 3.04 -0.71
C LYS A 304 3.43 1.66 -0.60
N PRO A 305 4.15 0.61 -1.02
CA PRO A 305 3.82 -0.78 -0.74
C PRO A 305 3.60 -1.06 0.75
N ASN A 306 2.90 -2.16 1.04
CA ASN A 306 2.83 -2.69 2.39
C ASN A 306 4.13 -3.38 2.80
N ARG A 307 4.32 -3.57 4.11
CA ARG A 307 5.39 -4.42 4.62
C ARG A 307 5.10 -5.87 4.21
N ILE A 308 6.10 -6.56 3.70
CA ILE A 308 5.99 -7.93 3.20
C ILE A 308 6.68 -8.93 4.13
N GLU A 309 6.12 -10.14 4.17
CA GLU A 309 6.78 -11.37 4.59
C GLU A 309 6.68 -12.33 3.40
N ILE A 310 7.82 -12.78 2.87
CA ILE A 310 7.85 -13.75 1.78
C ILE A 310 7.69 -15.14 2.40
N LEU A 311 6.67 -15.87 1.95
CA LEU A 311 6.46 -17.26 2.36
C LEU A 311 7.26 -18.22 1.47
N PRO A 312 7.77 -19.33 2.01
CA PRO A 312 8.49 -20.33 1.22
C PRO A 312 7.54 -21.08 0.27
N ASN A 313 8.12 -21.82 -0.68
CA ASN A 313 7.43 -22.75 -1.59
C ASN A 313 6.57 -22.09 -2.70
N GLY A 314 6.75 -20.80 -2.97
CA GLY A 314 6.06 -20.10 -4.07
C GLY A 314 4.54 -20.29 -4.03
N LEU A 315 3.92 -20.64 -5.17
CA LEU A 315 2.47 -20.87 -5.26
C LEU A 315 1.96 -21.96 -4.29
N ALA A 316 2.79 -22.96 -3.97
CA ALA A 316 2.40 -24.02 -3.03
C ALA A 316 2.28 -23.50 -1.58
N GLY A 317 2.88 -22.36 -1.25
CA GLY A 317 2.76 -21.69 0.05
C GLY A 317 1.47 -20.87 0.23
N ILE A 318 0.71 -20.62 -0.85
CA ILE A 318 -0.51 -19.78 -0.80
C ILE A 318 -1.54 -20.28 0.23
N PRO A 319 -1.89 -21.59 0.29
CA PRO A 319 -2.86 -22.07 1.28
C PRO A 319 -2.43 -21.79 2.73
N ASP A 320 -1.14 -21.85 3.03
CA ASP A 320 -0.64 -21.56 4.38
C ASP A 320 -0.66 -20.06 4.68
N GLY A 321 -0.38 -19.22 3.68
CA GLY A 321 -0.60 -17.78 3.76
C GLY A 321 -2.06 -17.44 4.06
N LEU A 322 -3.00 -18.04 3.32
CA LEU A 322 -4.44 -17.84 3.54
C LEU A 322 -4.88 -18.28 4.94
N LYS A 323 -4.42 -19.46 5.42
CA LYS A 323 -4.70 -19.89 6.80
C LYS A 323 -4.18 -18.90 7.84
N ARG A 324 -3.00 -18.31 7.63
CA ARG A 324 -2.46 -17.29 8.56
C ARG A 324 -3.32 -16.03 8.56
N ILE A 325 -3.84 -15.61 7.40
CA ILE A 325 -4.74 -14.47 7.28
C ILE A 325 -6.06 -14.76 8.03
N ASP A 326 -6.63 -15.95 7.84
CA ASP A 326 -7.86 -16.38 8.51
C ASP A 326 -7.68 -16.55 10.03
N ALA A 327 -6.51 -17.00 10.47
CA ALA A 327 -6.18 -17.16 11.89
C ALA A 327 -6.07 -15.82 12.64
N VAL A 328 -5.87 -14.71 11.92
CA VAL A 328 -6.00 -13.37 12.50
C VAL A 328 -7.49 -13.03 12.55
N ASP A 329 -8.17 -13.63 13.53
CA ASP A 329 -9.61 -13.47 13.78
C ASP A 329 -9.98 -11.96 13.82
N PRO A 330 -10.86 -11.48 12.92
CA PRO A 330 -11.38 -10.12 12.98
C PRO A 330 -12.19 -9.84 14.26
N GLY A 331 -12.63 -10.88 14.96
CA GLY A 331 -13.71 -10.86 15.95
C GLY A 331 -13.40 -11.56 17.28
N ALA A 332 -12.14 -11.57 17.75
CA ALA A 332 -11.80 -12.04 19.11
C ALA A 332 -12.30 -11.09 20.24
N ILE A 333 -13.55 -10.64 20.14
CA ILE A 333 -14.42 -10.22 21.25
C ILE A 333 -15.52 -11.27 21.30
N GLU A 334 -15.52 -12.04 22.39
CA GLU A 334 -16.46 -13.12 22.70
C GLU A 334 -17.92 -12.80 22.31
N GLY A 335 -18.61 -13.81 21.78
CA GLY A 335 -20.08 -13.83 21.72
C GLY A 335 -20.66 -13.97 20.31
N HIS A 336 -20.94 -15.23 19.97
CA HIS A 336 -21.95 -15.71 19.02
C HIS A 336 -21.61 -15.75 17.51
N GLY A 337 -21.34 -16.99 17.05
CA GLY A 337 -22.09 -17.65 15.97
C GLY A 337 -22.39 -16.83 14.72
N GLY A 338 -21.36 -16.35 14.03
CA GLY A 338 -21.48 -15.80 12.68
C GLY A 338 -21.18 -16.87 11.63
N HIS A 339 -22.14 -17.11 10.74
CA HIS A 339 -22.04 -18.07 9.65
C HIS A 339 -20.73 -17.92 8.85
N HIS A 340 -19.97 -19.00 8.84
CA HIS A 340 -18.82 -19.26 7.99
C HIS A 340 -19.21 -19.02 6.52
N LEU A 341 -18.71 -17.96 5.88
CA LEU A 341 -18.56 -17.95 4.43
C LEU A 341 -17.31 -18.76 4.11
N SER A 342 -17.45 -20.07 4.22
CA SER A 342 -16.48 -21.02 3.69
C SER A 342 -16.36 -20.80 2.18
N LEU A 343 -15.13 -20.76 1.68
CA LEU A 343 -14.71 -20.87 0.28
C LEU A 343 -15.12 -22.21 -0.38
N GLN A 344 -16.34 -22.68 -0.13
CA GLN A 344 -16.88 -23.89 -0.72
C GLN A 344 -18.10 -23.54 -1.55
N HIS A 345 -17.99 -23.87 -2.84
CA HIS A 345 -19.00 -23.95 -3.91
C HIS A 345 -18.76 -23.00 -5.09
N VAL A 346 -17.70 -23.30 -5.84
CA VAL A 346 -17.75 -23.22 -7.30
C VAL A 346 -17.32 -24.58 -7.83
N VAL A 347 -18.24 -25.55 -7.76
CA VAL A 347 -18.19 -26.74 -8.62
C VAL A 347 -19.15 -26.43 -9.77
N PRO A 348 -18.73 -26.45 -11.05
CA PRO A 348 -19.65 -26.30 -12.15
C PRO A 348 -20.50 -27.57 -12.26
N GLU A 349 -21.82 -27.43 -12.26
CA GLU A 349 -22.69 -28.49 -12.78
C GLU A 349 -22.43 -28.67 -14.29
N LYS A 350 -22.56 -29.92 -14.73
CA LYS A 350 -22.17 -30.46 -16.04
C LYS A 350 -22.99 -29.92 -17.21
#